data_AF-A0A6N2N720-F1
#
_entry.id   AF-A0A6N2N720-F1
#
_cell.length_a   1.000
_cell.length_b   1.000
_cell.length_c   1.000
_cell.angle_alpha   90.00
_cell.angle_beta   90.00
_cell.angle_gamma   90.00
#
_symmetry.space_group_name_H-M   'P 1'
#
loop_
_entity.id
_entity.type
_entity.pdbx_description
1 polymer ?
#
loop_
_entity_poly.entity_id
_entity_poly.type
_entity_poly.pdbx_seq_one_letter_code
_entity_poly.pdbx_strand_id
1 'polypeptide(L)'
;MEIVLIAYDLWDVIEFGMKSNSGLVDESEREEDETGSIPGEAQLMASTPLRQQLSIMRQSLFDEGLLDHEQVSYLETLENEDDPDFIENVFTLFLRDSTRYIDSIEKALETSPVDYPIMERMMYRFKGSSASIGASKINGEISTLRKQFRDGDMER
;
A
#
# COMPACT_ATOMS: atom_id res chain seq x y z
N MET A 1 6.39 15.84 -5.43
CA MET A 1 5.36 15.41 -6.42
C MET A 1 5.39 13.90 -6.67
N GLU A 2 6.54 13.26 -6.88
CA GLU A 2 6.59 11.80 -7.16
C GLU A 2 6.11 10.91 -5.99
N ILE A 3 6.40 11.25 -4.73
CA ILE A 3 5.94 10.47 -3.57
C ILE A 3 4.40 10.44 -3.45
N VAL A 4 3.75 11.54 -3.84
CA VAL A 4 2.28 11.64 -3.83
C VAL A 4 1.69 10.73 -4.89
N LEU A 5 2.28 10.70 -6.10
CA LEU A 5 1.85 9.82 -7.18
C LEU A 5 2.01 8.34 -6.79
N ILE A 6 3.14 7.96 -6.19
CA ILE A 6 3.39 6.57 -5.73
C ILE A 6 2.39 6.15 -4.63
N ALA A 7 1.99 7.08 -3.76
CA ALA A 7 0.99 6.81 -2.74
C ALA A 7 -0.43 6.61 -3.33
N TYR A 8 -0.78 7.35 -4.39
CA TYR A 8 -2.03 7.13 -5.13
C TYR A 8 -2.01 5.80 -5.89
N ASP A 9 -0.89 5.47 -6.55
CA ASP A 9 -0.74 4.19 -7.27
C ASP A 9 -0.89 2.99 -6.32
N LEU A 10 -0.36 3.09 -5.09
CA LEU A 10 -0.54 2.08 -4.04
C LEU A 10 -1.97 2.06 -3.46
N TRP A 11 -2.63 3.22 -3.35
CA TRP A 11 -4.00 3.31 -2.86
C TRP A 11 -4.99 2.66 -3.82
N ASP A 12 -4.83 2.89 -5.14
CA ASP A 12 -5.66 2.28 -6.17
C ASP A 12 -5.54 0.74 -6.18
N VAL A 13 -4.34 0.22 -5.90
CA VAL A 13 -4.08 -1.23 -5.76
C VAL A 13 -4.86 -1.84 -4.60
N ILE A 14 -4.86 -1.17 -3.44
CA ILE A 14 -5.56 -1.65 -2.24
C ILE A 14 -7.07 -1.52 -2.41
N GLU A 15 -7.57 -0.38 -2.92
CA GLU A 15 -9.01 -0.17 -3.10
C GLU A 15 -9.60 -1.17 -4.11
N PHE A 16 -8.85 -1.53 -5.15
CA PHE A 16 -9.25 -2.56 -6.11
C PHE A 16 -9.23 -3.97 -5.49
N GLY A 17 -8.29 -4.25 -4.57
CA GLY A 17 -8.29 -5.45 -3.75
C GLY A 17 -9.52 -5.58 -2.84
N MET A 18 -9.88 -4.49 -2.14
CA MET A 18 -11.01 -4.46 -1.18
C MET A 18 -12.39 -4.62 -1.86
N LYS A 19 -12.59 -4.04 -3.05
CA LYS A 19 -13.87 -4.20 -3.80
C LYS A 19 -14.08 -5.62 -4.34
N SER A 20 -13.02 -6.43 -4.42
CA SER A 20 -13.09 -7.78 -4.99
C SER A 20 -13.40 -8.87 -3.95
N ASN A 21 -13.27 -8.59 -2.64
CA ASN A 21 -13.43 -9.59 -1.57
C ASN A 21 -14.76 -9.44 -0.77
N SER A 22 -15.53 -8.37 -0.98
CA SER A 22 -16.76 -8.08 -0.22
C SER A 22 -18.07 -8.62 -0.85
N GLY A 23 -17.97 -9.52 -1.84
CA GLY A 23 -19.10 -10.00 -2.64
C GLY A 23 -19.77 -11.31 -2.19
N LEU A 24 -19.60 -11.77 -0.95
CA LEU A 24 -20.23 -13.02 -0.48
C LEU A 24 -20.66 -12.96 0.99
N VAL A 25 -21.78 -12.30 1.31
CA VAL A 25 -22.74 -12.81 2.32
C VAL A 25 -24.15 -12.30 2.04
N ASP A 26 -25.08 -13.25 2.11
CA ASP A 26 -26.52 -13.14 2.46
C ASP A 26 -27.55 -13.05 1.32
N GLU A 27 -28.17 -14.20 1.04
CA GLU A 27 -29.64 -14.29 0.91
C GLU A 27 -30.08 -15.71 1.29
N SER A 28 -30.75 -15.81 2.44
CA SER A 28 -31.41 -17.00 2.93
C SER A 28 -32.85 -17.10 2.41
N GLU A 29 -33.28 -18.36 2.19
CA GLU A 29 -34.65 -18.89 2.00
C GLU A 29 -35.31 -18.78 0.61
N ARG A 30 -35.42 -19.92 -0.12
CA ARG A 30 -36.63 -20.79 -0.12
C ARG A 30 -36.55 -21.96 -1.13
N GLU A 31 -36.98 -23.11 -0.61
CA GLU A 31 -37.65 -24.29 -1.20
C GLU A 31 -37.01 -25.10 -2.34
N GLU A 32 -37.02 -26.40 -2.09
CA GLU A 32 -36.48 -27.52 -2.84
C GLU A 32 -37.20 -27.75 -4.18
N ASP A 33 -36.47 -28.03 -5.25
CA ASP A 33 -36.86 -29.09 -6.18
C ASP A 33 -35.64 -29.64 -6.95
N GLU A 34 -35.61 -30.96 -7.10
CA GLU A 34 -34.50 -31.73 -7.67
C GLU A 34 -34.37 -31.50 -9.19
N THR A 35 -33.15 -31.21 -9.68
CA THR A 35 -32.49 -31.90 -10.81
C THR A 35 -31.14 -31.24 -11.08
N GLY A 36 -30.12 -32.08 -11.27
CA GLY A 36 -28.72 -31.69 -11.21
C GLY A 36 -28.27 -30.70 -12.29
N SER A 37 -27.43 -29.76 -11.87
CA SER A 37 -26.13 -29.43 -12.48
C SER A 37 -25.42 -28.44 -11.57
N ILE A 38 -24.15 -28.71 -11.31
CA ILE A 38 -23.26 -27.99 -10.38
C ILE A 38 -23.14 -26.51 -10.82
N PRO A 39 -23.49 -25.50 -9.98
CA PRO A 39 -23.27 -24.09 -10.31
C PRO A 39 -21.88 -23.57 -9.89
N GLY A 40 -20.98 -24.45 -9.45
CA GLY A 40 -19.65 -24.06 -8.93
C GLY A 40 -18.63 -23.58 -9.96
N GLU A 41 -18.70 -24.07 -11.20
CA GLU A 41 -17.65 -23.81 -12.21
C GLU A 41 -17.81 -22.44 -12.90
N ALA A 42 -19.04 -21.96 -13.07
CA ALA A 42 -19.31 -20.66 -13.70
C ALA A 42 -18.86 -19.47 -12.84
N GLN A 43 -18.99 -19.59 -11.51
CA GLN A 43 -18.55 -18.54 -10.57
C GLN A 43 -17.01 -18.48 -10.46
N LEU A 44 -16.34 -19.64 -10.56
CA LEU A 44 -14.87 -19.73 -10.56
C LEU A 44 -14.26 -19.06 -11.80
N MET A 45 -14.86 -19.26 -12.99
CA MET A 45 -14.39 -18.72 -14.28
C MET A 45 -14.53 -17.20 -14.42
N ALA A 46 -15.52 -16.57 -13.76
CA ALA A 46 -15.69 -15.11 -13.77
C ALA A 46 -14.73 -14.38 -12.82
N SER A 47 -14.26 -15.07 -11.77
CA SER A 47 -13.27 -14.52 -10.82
C SER A 47 -11.83 -14.58 -11.33
N THR A 48 -11.55 -15.45 -12.32
CA THR A 48 -10.20 -15.71 -12.82
C THR A 48 -9.55 -14.50 -13.51
N PRO A 49 -10.26 -13.73 -14.36
CA PRO A 49 -9.70 -12.54 -15.01
C PRO A 49 -9.30 -11.45 -14.01
N LEU A 50 -10.10 -11.23 -12.95
CA LEU A 50 -9.81 -10.24 -11.91
C LEU A 50 -8.61 -10.65 -11.05
N ARG A 51 -8.54 -11.92 -10.64
CA ARG A 51 -7.38 -12.46 -9.91
C ARG A 51 -6.10 -12.40 -10.75
N GLN A 52 -6.19 -12.65 -12.06
CA GLN A 52 -5.06 -12.49 -12.98
C GLN A 52 -4.62 -11.03 -13.10
N GLN A 53 -5.56 -10.09 -13.24
CA GLN A 53 -5.25 -8.66 -13.26
C GLN A 53 -4.56 -8.20 -11.96
N LEU A 54 -5.08 -8.61 -10.80
CA LEU A 54 -4.46 -8.35 -9.50
C LEU A 54 -3.04 -8.91 -9.42
N SER A 55 -2.83 -10.14 -9.89
CA SER A 55 -1.50 -10.74 -9.92
C SER A 55 -0.53 -10.00 -10.83
N ILE A 56 -0.99 -9.55 -12.01
CA ILE A 56 -0.17 -8.77 -12.95
C ILE A 56 0.20 -7.42 -12.34
N MET A 57 -0.78 -6.73 -11.74
CA MET A 57 -0.54 -5.44 -11.10
C MET A 57 0.39 -5.56 -9.88
N ARG A 58 0.20 -6.60 -9.05
CA ARG A 58 1.13 -6.89 -7.94
C ARG A 58 2.54 -7.15 -8.47
N GLN A 59 2.69 -7.91 -9.56
CA GLN A 59 4.00 -8.17 -10.16
C GLN A 59 4.65 -6.89 -10.69
N SER A 60 3.90 -5.99 -11.34
CA SER A 60 4.45 -4.73 -11.84
C SER A 60 4.98 -3.83 -10.73
N LEU A 61 4.37 -3.84 -9.53
CA LEU A 61 4.89 -3.09 -8.38
C LEU A 61 6.29 -3.57 -7.94
N PHE A 62 6.59 -4.87 -8.08
CA PHE A 62 7.92 -5.41 -7.82
C PHE A 62 8.87 -5.13 -8.99
N ASP A 63 8.43 -5.34 -10.23
CA ASP A 63 9.25 -5.18 -11.42
C ASP A 63 9.72 -3.74 -11.62
N GLU A 64 8.89 -2.77 -11.28
CA GLU A 64 9.20 -1.34 -11.28
C GLU A 64 9.99 -0.89 -10.03
N GLY A 65 10.21 -1.79 -9.06
CA GLY A 65 10.94 -1.52 -7.84
C GLY A 65 10.21 -0.58 -6.88
N LEU A 66 8.87 -0.50 -6.95
CA LEU A 66 8.08 0.25 -5.97
C LEU A 66 8.07 -0.48 -4.62
N LEU A 67 7.98 -1.82 -4.68
CA LEU A 67 7.96 -2.70 -3.52
C LEU A 67 9.18 -3.62 -3.51
N ASP A 68 9.64 -3.95 -2.31
CA ASP A 68 10.66 -4.95 -2.06
C ASP A 68 10.02 -6.33 -1.87
N HIS A 69 10.37 -7.27 -2.75
CA HIS A 69 9.76 -8.59 -2.77
C HIS A 69 10.03 -9.38 -1.48
N GLU A 70 11.23 -9.28 -0.90
CA GLU A 70 11.59 -10.02 0.32
C GLU A 70 10.79 -9.53 1.52
N GLN A 71 10.71 -8.21 1.72
CA GLN A 71 9.97 -7.61 2.82
C GLN A 71 8.47 -7.84 2.69
N VAL A 72 7.88 -7.71 1.49
CA VAL A 72 6.44 -7.95 1.30
C VAL A 72 6.12 -9.43 1.49
N SER A 73 6.95 -10.33 0.94
CA SER A 73 6.78 -11.77 1.16
C SER A 73 6.88 -12.14 2.64
N TYR A 74 7.79 -11.54 3.41
CA TYR A 74 7.84 -11.73 4.86
C TYR A 74 6.54 -11.30 5.55
N LEU A 75 6.00 -10.12 5.21
CA LEU A 75 4.75 -9.65 5.79
C LEU A 75 3.58 -10.59 5.45
N GLU A 76 3.55 -11.16 4.24
CA GLU A 76 2.52 -12.11 3.83
C GLU A 76 2.58 -13.40 4.67
N THR A 77 3.76 -13.81 5.16
CA THR A 77 3.87 -14.97 6.07
C THR A 77 3.33 -14.71 7.48
N LEU A 78 3.10 -13.45 7.85
CA LEU A 78 2.55 -13.09 9.17
C LEU A 78 1.03 -13.20 9.19
N GLU A 79 0.38 -13.09 8.02
CA GLU A 79 -1.06 -13.31 7.86
C GLU A 79 -1.41 -14.77 8.17
N ASN A 80 -2.45 -14.97 8.97
CA ASN A 80 -2.86 -16.29 9.45
C ASN A 80 -4.36 -16.29 9.78
N GLU A 81 -4.91 -17.45 10.19
CA GLU A 81 -6.34 -17.60 10.47
C GLU A 81 -6.85 -16.70 11.62
N ASP A 82 -5.97 -16.26 12.53
CA ASP A 82 -6.31 -15.36 13.64
C ASP A 82 -6.24 -13.86 13.24
N ASP A 83 -5.51 -13.52 12.17
CA ASP A 83 -5.41 -12.16 11.60
C ASP A 83 -5.35 -12.22 10.06
N PRO A 84 -6.50 -12.50 9.40
CA PRO A 84 -6.57 -12.73 7.96
C PRO A 84 -6.41 -11.44 7.14
N ASP A 85 -6.56 -10.27 7.76
CA ASP A 85 -6.47 -8.97 7.07
C ASP A 85 -5.16 -8.24 7.40
N PHE A 86 -4.16 -8.95 7.94
CA PHE A 86 -2.90 -8.35 8.41
C PHE A 86 -2.22 -7.50 7.34
N ILE A 87 -2.03 -8.06 6.14
CA ILE A 87 -1.38 -7.37 5.03
C ILE A 87 -2.15 -6.11 4.65
N GLU A 88 -3.46 -6.25 4.45
CA GLU A 88 -4.34 -5.14 4.10
C GLU A 88 -4.25 -4.02 5.15
N ASN A 89 -4.32 -4.37 6.43
CA ASN A 89 -4.25 -3.43 7.54
C ASN A 89 -2.90 -2.71 7.60
N VAL A 90 -1.80 -3.43 7.38
CA VAL A 90 -0.44 -2.85 7.38
C VAL A 90 -0.27 -1.86 6.23
N PHE A 91 -0.71 -2.20 5.02
CA PHE A 91 -0.66 -1.30 3.86
C PHE A 91 -1.61 -0.12 3.99
N THR A 92 -2.83 -0.35 4.48
CA THR A 92 -3.79 0.73 4.76
C THR A 92 -3.26 1.71 5.79
N LEU A 93 -2.66 1.21 6.87
CA LEU A 93 -2.04 2.03 7.90
C LEU A 93 -0.87 2.84 7.33
N PHE A 94 -0.02 2.23 6.51
CA PHE A 94 1.10 2.91 5.86
C PHE A 94 0.62 4.06 4.98
N LEU A 95 -0.39 3.84 4.13
CA LEU A 95 -0.92 4.90 3.27
C LEU A 95 -1.59 6.02 4.06
N ARG A 96 -2.31 5.67 5.13
CA ARG A 96 -2.88 6.69 6.02
C ARG A 96 -1.79 7.53 6.68
N ASP A 97 -0.72 6.91 7.16
CA ASP A 97 0.36 7.63 7.83
C ASP A 97 1.23 8.42 6.84
N SER A 98 1.41 7.93 5.61
CA SER A 98 2.18 8.60 4.56
C SER A 98 1.63 9.98 4.22
N THR A 99 0.31 10.12 4.08
CA THR A 99 -0.34 11.42 3.86
C THR A 99 -0.01 12.42 4.96
N ARG A 100 -0.03 11.98 6.23
CA ARG A 100 0.29 12.84 7.38
C ARG A 100 1.75 13.25 7.40
N TYR A 101 2.65 12.35 6.98
CA TYR A 101 4.08 12.67 6.85
C TYR A 101 4.33 13.70 5.76
N ILE A 102 3.74 13.51 4.57
CA ILE A 102 3.85 14.42 3.43
C ILE A 102 3.33 15.80 3.83
N ASP A 103 2.10 15.89 4.34
CA ASP A 103 1.48 17.14 4.81
C ASP A 103 2.38 17.88 5.82
N SER A 104 2.99 17.15 6.74
CA SER A 104 3.83 17.76 7.78
C SER A 104 5.16 18.26 7.21
N ILE A 105 5.72 17.56 6.22
CA ILE A 105 6.94 17.99 5.52
C ILE A 105 6.63 19.23 4.68
N GLU A 106 5.53 19.25 3.94
CA GLU A 106 5.10 20.40 3.12
C GLU A 106 4.88 21.64 3.99
N LYS A 107 4.13 21.51 5.10
CA LYS A 107 3.90 22.63 6.03
C LYS A 107 5.20 23.17 6.62
N ALA A 108 6.16 22.31 6.96
CA ALA A 108 7.46 22.75 7.49
C ALA A 108 8.29 23.49 6.43
N LEU A 109 8.11 23.19 5.14
CA LEU A 109 8.74 23.91 4.03
C LEU A 109 8.08 25.25 3.73
N GLU A 110 6.79 25.38 3.97
CA GLU A 110 6.04 26.63 3.80
C GLU A 110 6.31 27.66 4.90
N THR A 111 6.77 27.23 6.08
CA THR A 111 7.14 28.15 7.17
C THR A 111 8.42 28.93 6.86
N SER A 112 8.45 30.22 7.25
CA SER A 112 9.63 31.07 7.15
C SER A 112 10.01 31.64 8.54
N PRO A 113 11.17 31.28 9.12
CA PRO A 113 12.15 30.33 8.58
C PRO A 113 11.63 28.88 8.58
N VAL A 114 12.23 28.04 7.73
CA VAL A 114 11.88 26.62 7.59
C VAL A 114 12.09 25.90 8.93
N ASP A 115 11.10 25.10 9.34
CA ASP A 115 11.20 24.26 10.55
C ASP A 115 11.94 22.95 10.25
N TYR A 116 13.27 23.05 10.14
CA TYR A 116 14.15 21.91 9.89
C TYR A 116 14.00 20.76 10.92
N PRO A 117 13.88 21.02 12.24
CA PRO A 117 13.68 19.95 13.22
C PRO A 117 12.41 19.13 13.00
N ILE A 118 11.27 19.77 12.67
CA ILE A 118 10.04 19.05 12.35
C ILE A 118 10.21 18.27 11.06
N MET A 119 10.75 18.91 10.03
CA MET A 119 10.94 18.29 8.72
C MET A 119 11.85 17.05 8.80
N GLU A 120 13.00 17.14 9.47
CA GLU A 120 13.92 16.02 9.64
C GLU A 120 13.28 14.86 10.41
N ARG A 121 12.52 15.18 11.46
CA ARG A 121 11.79 14.18 12.24
C ARG A 121 10.76 13.45 11.38
N MET A 122 10.00 14.18 10.57
CA MET A 122 8.96 13.57 9.71
C MET A 122 9.58 12.74 8.60
N MET A 123 10.65 13.20 7.95
CA MET A 123 11.41 12.40 6.99
C MET A 123 11.99 11.13 7.61
N TYR A 124 12.53 11.21 8.85
CA TYR A 124 13.03 10.01 9.55
C TYR A 124 11.94 8.98 9.79
N ARG A 125 10.78 9.42 10.29
CA ARG A 125 9.63 8.55 10.56
C ARG A 125 9.08 7.94 9.28
N PHE A 126 8.93 8.75 8.24
CA PHE A 126 8.42 8.28 6.97
C PHE A 126 9.36 7.25 6.34
N LYS A 127 10.68 7.49 6.38
CA LYS A 127 11.69 6.50 5.97
C LYS A 127 11.55 5.19 6.74
N GLY A 128 11.43 5.24 8.07
CA GLY A 128 11.24 4.05 8.89
C GLY A 128 9.97 3.27 8.52
N SER A 129 8.86 3.98 8.37
CA SER A 129 7.56 3.40 7.98
C SER A 129 7.59 2.77 6.58
N SER A 130 8.28 3.41 5.62
CA SER A 130 8.45 2.85 4.27
C SER A 130 9.34 1.61 4.27
N ALA A 131 10.38 1.58 5.12
CA ALA A 131 11.24 0.40 5.26
C ALA A 131 10.48 -0.80 5.81
N SER A 132 9.65 -0.61 6.84
CA SER A 132 8.95 -1.71 7.51
C SER A 132 7.93 -2.41 6.62
N ILE A 133 7.42 -1.73 5.59
CA ILE A 133 6.45 -2.30 4.64
C ILE A 133 7.07 -2.71 3.30
N GLY A 134 8.36 -2.47 3.10
CA GLY A 134 9.02 -2.76 1.82
C GLY A 134 8.70 -1.75 0.72
N ALA A 135 8.24 -0.54 1.04
CA ALA A 135 8.06 0.54 0.06
C ALA A 135 9.42 1.15 -0.33
N SER A 136 10.21 0.39 -1.09
CA SER A 136 11.62 0.63 -1.40
C SER A 136 11.83 1.95 -2.16
N LYS A 137 10.98 2.24 -3.17
CA LYS A 137 11.05 3.50 -3.92
C LYS A 137 10.82 4.72 -3.03
N ILE A 138 9.77 4.69 -2.20
CA ILE A 138 9.46 5.77 -1.25
C ILE A 138 10.64 5.98 -0.28
N ASN A 139 11.21 4.91 0.25
CA ASN A 139 12.37 4.98 1.15
C ASN A 139 13.59 5.62 0.47
N GLY A 140 13.85 5.26 -0.79
CA GLY A 140 14.91 5.83 -1.61
C GLY A 140 14.73 7.33 -1.81
N GLU A 141 13.53 7.76 -2.21
CA GLU A 141 13.22 9.18 -2.43
C GLU A 141 13.35 10.01 -1.14
N ILE A 142 12.85 9.51 -0.01
CA ILE A 142 12.99 10.20 1.28
C ILE A 142 14.47 10.30 1.68
N SER A 143 15.27 9.27 1.40
CA SER A 143 16.70 9.28 1.69
C SER A 143 17.45 10.32 0.84
N THR A 144 17.11 10.42 -0.44
CA THR A 144 17.66 11.44 -1.36
C THR A 144 17.27 12.84 -0.90
N LEU A 145 15.98 13.06 -0.63
CA LEU A 145 15.46 14.36 -0.16
C LEU A 145 16.16 14.81 1.12
N ARG A 146 16.29 13.89 2.09
CA ARG A 146 16.96 14.19 3.35
C ARG A 146 18.44 14.55 3.17
N LYS A 147 19.13 13.89 2.24
CA LYS A 147 20.52 14.23 1.90
C LYS A 147 20.62 15.64 1.32
N GLN A 148 19.74 15.99 0.38
CA GLN A 148 19.69 17.34 -0.21
C GLN A 148 19.50 18.42 0.85
N PHE A 149 18.65 18.20 1.85
CA PHE A 149 18.46 19.16 2.95
C PHE A 149 19.68 19.28 3.86
N ARG A 150 20.39 18.18 4.15
CA ARG A 150 21.62 18.24 4.95
C ARG A 150 22.74 18.97 4.19
N ASP A 151 22.90 18.68 2.91
CA ASP A 151 23.95 19.28 2.09
C ASP A 151 23.65 20.78 1.84
N GLY A 152 22.38 21.14 1.60
CA GLY A 152 21.94 22.53 1.41
C GLY A 152 21.89 23.39 2.68
N ASP A 153 21.90 22.79 3.87
CA ASP A 153 22.10 23.48 5.15
C ASP A 153 23.61 23.72 5.42
N MET A 154 24.49 22.81 4.95
CA MET A 154 25.95 23.01 5.04
C MET A 154 26.50 24.06 4.05
N GLU A 155 25.75 24.39 3.00
CA GLU A 155 26.13 25.41 2.01
C GLU A 155 25.62 26.83 2.34
N ARG A 156 24.89 27.02 3.46
CA ARG A 156 24.31 28.31 3.86
C ARG A 156 25.02 28.98 5.03
#